data_AF-A0A1W9TRW5-F1
#
_entry.id   AF-A0A1W9TRW5-F1
#
_cell.length_a   1.000
_cell.length_b   1.000
_cell.length_c   1.000
_cell.angle_alpha   90.00
_cell.angle_beta   90.00
_cell.angle_gamma   90.00
#
_symmetry.space_group_name_H-M   'P 1'
#
loop_
_entity.id
_entity.type
_entity.pdbx_description
1 polymer ?
#
loop_
_entity_poly.entity_id
_entity_poly.type
_entity_poly.pdbx_seq_one_letter_code
_entity_poly.pdbx_strand_id
1 'polypeptide(L)' 'MTNNVVQLKEAFNAFEDAIYIINSDYTIKYMNKAMIRLFGDGKGMKCYDLELHKTKLIPGKYLSQP' A
#
# COMPACT_ATOMS: atom_id res chain seq x y z
N MET A 1 -23.02 -11.80 -13.64
CA MET A 1 -21.57 -11.95 -13.41
C MET A 1 -21.23 -11.14 -12.17
N THR A 2 -20.84 -11.80 -11.09
CA THR A 2 -20.77 -11.22 -9.74
C THR A 2 -19.65 -10.18 -9.62
N ASN A 3 -20.04 -8.93 -9.32
CA ASN A 3 -19.20 -7.72 -9.19
C ASN A 3 -18.25 -7.71 -7.97
N ASN A 4 -17.96 -8.87 -7.37
CA ASN A 4 -17.32 -8.96 -6.05
C ASN A 4 -15.84 -8.53 -6.09
N VAL A 5 -15.15 -8.75 -7.22
CA VAL A 5 -13.75 -8.32 -7.40
C VAL A 5 -13.65 -6.79 -7.50
N VAL A 6 -14.65 -6.14 -8.10
CA VAL A 6 -14.70 -4.68 -8.22
C VAL A 6 -14.90 -4.05 -6.83
N GLN A 7 -15.88 -4.54 -6.06
CA GLN A 7 -16.17 -4.03 -4.71
C GLN A 7 -14.98 -4.20 -3.76
N LEU A 8 -14.31 -5.35 -3.78
CA LEU A 8 -13.11 -5.58 -2.97
C LEU A 8 -11.98 -4.61 -3.34
N LYS A 9 -11.76 -4.37 -4.63
CA LYS A 9 -10.74 -3.42 -5.10
C LYS A 9 -11.07 -1.99 -4.71
N GLU A 10 -12.34 -1.60 -4.75
CA GLU A 10 -12.81 -0.28 -4.32
C GLU A 10 -12.61 -0.10 -2.81
N ALA A 11 -13.07 -1.05 -1.99
CA ALA A 11 -12.85 -1.05 -0.56
C ALA A 11 -11.36 -1.00 -0.20
N PHE A 12 -10.55 -1.85 -0.82
CA PHE A 12 -9.09 -1.87 -0.64
C PHE A 12 -8.43 -0.52 -0.93
N ASN A 13 -8.94 0.22 -1.93
CA ASN A 13 -8.43 1.54 -2.30
C ASN A 13 -9.07 2.71 -1.53
N ALA A 14 -10.13 2.46 -0.76
CA ALA A 14 -10.80 3.47 0.07
C ALA A 14 -10.10 3.67 1.42
N PHE A 15 -9.31 2.69 1.88
CA PHE A 15 -8.49 2.84 3.09
C PHE A 15 -7.48 3.99 2.94
N GLU A 16 -7.42 4.86 3.95
CA GLU A 16 -6.40 5.90 4.07
C GLU A 16 -5.04 5.33 4.49
N ASP A 17 -5.06 4.19 5.17
CA ASP A 17 -3.86 3.47 5.60
C ASP A 17 -3.17 2.76 4.45
N ALA A 18 -1.85 2.70 4.56
CA ALA A 18 -0.99 2.05 3.59
C ALA A 18 -1.10 0.51 3.73
N ILE A 19 -1.73 -0.14 2.74
CA ILE A 19 -1.93 -1.60 2.75
C ILE A 19 -1.26 -2.22 1.52
N TYR A 20 -0.51 -3.29 1.75
CA TYR A 20 0.04 -4.15 0.71
C TYR A 20 -0.14 -5.63 1.06
N ILE A 21 -0.21 -6.47 0.03
CA ILE A 21 -0.34 -7.92 0.14
C ILE A 21 0.90 -8.54 -0.50
N ILE A 22 1.54 -9.46 0.20
CA ILE A 22 2.74 -10.18 -0.25
C ILE A 22 2.44 -11.66 -0.52
N ASN A 23 3.25 -12.26 -1.38
CA ASN A 23 3.36 -13.71 -1.51
C ASN A 23 4.22 -14.29 -0.37
N SER A 24 4.26 -15.62 -0.26
CA SER A 24 5.11 -16.35 0.69
C SER A 24 6.61 -16.12 0.48
N ASP A 25 7.03 -15.73 -0.73
CA ASP A 25 8.41 -15.38 -1.05
C ASP A 25 8.74 -13.91 -0.74
N TYR A 26 7.89 -13.22 0.01
CA TYR A 26 7.99 -11.80 0.36
C TYR A 26 7.84 -10.82 -0.81
N THR A 27 7.45 -11.29 -2.00
CA THR A 27 7.21 -10.41 -3.15
C THR A 27 5.89 -9.66 -2.98
N ILE A 28 5.92 -8.34 -3.18
CA ILE A 28 4.72 -7.49 -3.14
C ILE A 28 3.83 -7.80 -4.34
N LYS A 29 2.62 -8.28 -4.08
CA LYS A 29 1.63 -8.64 -5.10
C LYS A 29 0.64 -7.52 -5.37
N TYR A 30 0.15 -6.87 -4.31
CA TYR A 30 -0.83 -5.79 -4.39
C TYR A 30 -0.46 -4.65 -3.45
N MET A 31 -0.77 -3.42 -3.86
CA MET A 31 -0.62 -2.20 -3.07
C MET A 31 -1.87 -1.36 -3.30
N ASN A 32 -2.45 -0.82 -2.22
CA ASN A 32 -3.57 0.11 -2.35
C ASN A 32 -3.09 1.51 -2.76
N LYS A 33 -4.03 2.40 -3.07
CA LYS A 33 -3.72 3.80 -3.43
C LYS A 33 -2.92 4.54 -2.35
N ALA A 34 -3.23 4.35 -1.07
CA ALA A 34 -2.51 4.99 0.02
C ALA A 34 -1.03 4.58 0.07
N MET A 35 -0.76 3.29 -0.06
CA MET A 35 0.59 2.73 -0.12
C MET A 35 1.39 3.30 -1.28
N ILE A 36 0.81 3.33 -2.49
CA ILE A 36 1.47 3.88 -3.68
C ILE A 36 1.73 5.38 -3.53
N ARG A 37 0.78 6.13 -2.94
CA ARG A 37 0.91 7.57 -2.71
C ARG A 37 2.03 7.91 -1.72
N LEU A 38 2.21 7.09 -0.67
CA LEU A 38 3.17 7.35 0.40
C LEU A 38 4.57 6.80 0.08
N PHE A 39 4.65 5.65 -0.60
CA PHE A 39 5.89 4.89 -0.77
C PHE A 39 6.26 4.58 -2.23
N GLY A 40 5.42 4.95 -3.21
CA GLY A 40 5.61 4.60 -4.62
C GLY A 40 5.08 3.21 -4.98
N ASP A 41 5.09 2.86 -6.27
CA ASP A 41 4.68 1.52 -6.73
C ASP A 41 5.86 0.54 -6.61
N GLY A 42 5.85 -0.26 -5.54
CA GLY A 42 6.82 -1.32 -5.25
C GLY A 42 6.37 -2.72 -5.67
N LYS A 43 5.35 -2.85 -6.51
CA LYS A 43 4.84 -4.17 -6.92
C LYS A 43 5.92 -4.98 -7.64
N GLY A 44 6.09 -6.24 -7.25
CA GLY A 44 7.14 -7.14 -7.75
C GLY A 44 8.47 -7.05 -6.99
N MET A 45 8.65 -6.06 -6.11
CA MET A 45 9.82 -5.99 -5.22
C MET A 45 9.64 -6.88 -3.98
N LYS A 46 10.73 -7.16 -3.27
CA LYS A 46 10.65 -7.79 -1.95
C LYS A 46 10.22 -6.76 -0.91
N CYS A 47 9.35 -7.13 0.01
CA CYS A 47 8.78 -6.20 0.97
C CYS A 47 9.81 -5.56 1.92
N TYR A 48 10.96 -6.22 2.14
CA TYR A 48 12.05 -5.68 2.94
C TYR A 48 12.96 -4.69 2.18
N ASP A 49 12.90 -4.67 0.85
CA ASP A 49 13.56 -3.65 0.03
C ASP A 49 12.78 -2.33 0.05
N LEU A 50 11.50 -2.40 0.44
CA LEU A 50 10.69 -1.23 0.65
C LEU A 50 11.14 -0.53 1.94
N GLU A 51 11.59 0.71 1.82
CA GLU A 51 12.16 1.49 2.92
C GLU A 51 11.10 2.00 3.93
N LEU A 52 10.14 1.16 4.34
CA LEU A 52 9.07 1.49 5.29
C LEU A 52 9.59 1.95 6.66
N HIS A 53 10.76 1.43 7.06
CA HIS A 53 11.38 1.70 8.37
C HIS A 53 12.47 2.77 8.32
N LYS A 54 12.86 3.24 7.12
CA LYS A 54 13.71 4.41 7.00
C LYS A 54 12.78 5.60 6.90
N THR A 55 12.47 6.20 8.04
CA THR A 55 11.71 7.44 8.17
C THR A 55 12.42 8.57 7.40
N LYS A 56 12.29 8.59 6.07
CA LYS A 56 12.25 9.82 5.32
C LYS A 56 10.78 10.17 5.19
N LEU A 57 10.24 10.57 6.34
CA LEU A 57 9.04 11.40 6.39
C LEU A 57 9.25 12.51 5.35
N ILE A 58 8.39 12.56 4.35
CA ILE A 58 8.22 13.79 3.57
C ILE A 58 7.94 14.90 4.58
N PRO A 59 8.78 15.95 4.67
CA PRO A 59 8.54 17.04 5.61
C PRO A 59 7.18 17.66 5.24
N GLY A 60 6.20 17.57 6.14
CA GLY A 60 4.93 18.30 6.01
C GLY A 60 3.69 17.51 5.58
N LYS A 61 3.69 16.18 5.60
CA LYS A 61 2.43 15.40 5.55
C LYS A 61 2.28 14.50 6.77
N TYR A 62 2.08 15.11 7.92
CA TYR A 62 1.33 14.43 8.98
C TYR A 62 -0.07 14.19 8.43
N LEU A 63 -0.47 12.93 8.33
CA LEU A 63 -1.85 12.59 8.58
C LEU A 63 -2.08 12.94 10.05
N SER A 64 -2.65 14.11 10.30
CA SER A 64 -3.43 14.31 11.50
C SER A 64 -4.58 13.31 11.42
N GLN A 65 -4.42 12.16 12.06
CA GLN A 65 -5.57 11.40 12.49
C GLN A 65 -5.69 11.60 14.01
N PRO A 66 -6.92 11.72 14.54
CA PRO A 66 -7.20 12.11 15.92
C PRO A 66 -6.62 11.17 16.96
#